data_AF-M3GD36-F1
#
_entry.id   AF-M3GD36-F1
#
_cell.length_a   1.000
_cell.length_b   1.000
_cell.length_c   1.000
_cell.angle_alpha   90.00
_cell.angle_beta   90.00
_cell.angle_gamma   90.00
#
_symmetry.space_group_name_H-M   'P 1'
#
loop_
_entity.id
_entity.type
_entity.pdbx_description
1 polymer ?
#
loop_
_entity_poly.entity_id
_entity_poly.type
_entity_poly.pdbx_seq_one_letter_code
_entity_poly.pdbx_strand_id
1 'polypeptide(L)' 'MEEKNPRVRRGVGIVTEENQILIPYSLLPNATLIEVKKYSSYSEIKATAFRMDPEANLALLLVEKKDFFKI' A
#
# COMPACT_ATOMS: atom_id res chain seq x y z
N MET A 1 7.07 -17.74 -25.43
CA MET A 1 6.11 -17.00 -24.58
C MET A 1 6.83 -15.76 -24.13
N GLU A 2 6.38 -14.56 -24.51
CA GLU A 2 6.97 -13.33 -23.95
C GLU A 2 6.63 -13.25 -22.46
N GLU A 3 7.64 -13.06 -21.61
CA GLU A 3 7.43 -12.73 -20.20
C GLU A 3 6.69 -11.39 -20.13
N LYS A 4 5.40 -11.43 -19.79
CA LYS A 4 4.64 -10.22 -19.52
C LYS A 4 5.18 -9.60 -18.24
N ASN A 5 5.79 -8.43 -18.37
CA ASN A 5 6.20 -7.63 -17.22
C ASN A 5 5.00 -7.42 -16.26
N PRO A 6 5.21 -7.55 -14.94
CA PRO A 6 4.15 -7.34 -13.97
C PRO A 6 3.61 -5.91 -14.08
N ARG A 7 2.28 -5.79 -14.06
CA ARG A 7 1.62 -4.48 -14.19
C ARG A 7 1.75 -3.71 -12.88
N VAL A 8 2.32 -2.51 -12.96
CA VAL A 8 2.40 -1.58 -11.82
C VAL A 8 1.13 -0.73 -11.75
N ARG A 9 0.55 -0.60 -10.55
CA ARG A 9 -0.55 0.32 -10.24
C ARG A 9 -0.09 1.33 -9.19
N ARG A 10 -0.59 2.56 -9.27
CA ARG A 10 -0.29 3.63 -8.31
C ARG A 10 -1.59 4.20 -7.76
N GLY A 11 -1.56 4.62 -6.51
CA GLY A 11 -2.70 5.23 -5.83
C GLY A 11 -2.25 6.07 -4.64
N VAL A 12 -3.22 6.70 -4.00
CA VAL A 12 -3.02 7.49 -2.77
C VAL A 12 -3.77 6.80 -1.64
N GLY A 13 -3.18 6.84 -0.45
CA GLY A 13 -3.81 6.37 0.78
C GLY A 13 -3.70 7.40 1.88
N ILE A 14 -4.53 7.25 2.89
CA ILE A 14 -4.55 8.10 4.08
C ILE A 14 -3.91 7.32 5.22
N VAL A 15 -2.94 7.93 5.90
CA VAL A 15 -2.34 7.36 7.10
C VAL A 15 -3.38 7.39 8.22
N THR A 16 -3.62 6.25 8.83
CA THR A 16 -4.48 6.12 10.02
C THR A 16 -3.61 5.86 11.25
N GLU A 17 -4.24 5.55 12.39
CA GLU A 17 -3.53 5.18 13.60
C GLU A 17 -2.62 3.93 13.38
N GLU A 18 -1.65 3.73 14.27
CA GLU A 18 -0.81 2.52 14.32
C GLU A 18 0.07 2.21 13.09
N ASN A 19 0.50 3.22 12.32
CA ASN A 19 1.29 3.04 11.09
C ASN A 19 0.54 2.27 9.99
N GLN A 20 -0.79 2.40 9.97
CA GLN A 20 -1.64 1.82 8.94
C GLN A 20 -1.96 2.86 7.86
N ILE A 21 -2.33 2.39 6.67
CA ILE A 21 -2.72 3.24 5.54
C ILE A 21 -4.02 2.70 4.95
N LEU A 22 -5.06 3.53 4.93
CA LEU A 22 -6.31 3.24 4.25
C LEU A 22 -6.18 3.55 2.77
N ILE A 23 -6.50 2.57 1.92
CA ILE A 23 -6.50 2.67 0.46
C ILE A 23 -7.76 2.01 -0.14
N PRO A 24 -8.09 2.31 -1.40
CA PRO A 24 -9.08 1.52 -2.14
C PRO A 24 -8.60 0.08 -2.36
N TYR A 25 -9.47 -0.90 -2.10
CA TYR A 25 -9.17 -2.31 -2.34
C TYR A 25 -8.81 -2.59 -3.81
N SER A 26 -9.45 -1.91 -4.77
CA SER A 26 -9.25 -2.10 -6.22
C SER A 26 -7.81 -1.95 -6.73
N LEU A 27 -6.91 -1.39 -5.91
CA LEU A 27 -5.48 -1.29 -6.18
C LEU A 27 -4.72 -2.61 -5.92
N LEU A 28 -5.24 -3.49 -5.07
CA LEU A 28 -4.56 -4.68 -4.55
C LEU A 28 -4.72 -6.00 -5.32
N PRO A 29 -5.73 -6.24 -6.18
CA PRO A 29 -5.89 -7.55 -6.80
C PRO A 29 -4.62 -8.00 -7.54
N ASN A 30 -4.08 -9.15 -7.13
CA ASN A 30 -2.85 -9.76 -7.64
C ASN A 30 -1.57 -8.95 -7.38
N ALA A 31 -1.57 -8.05 -6.39
CA ALA A 31 -0.37 -7.34 -5.98
C ALA A 31 0.66 -8.33 -5.40
N THR A 32 1.85 -8.36 -6.00
CA THR A 32 2.98 -9.17 -5.55
C THR A 32 3.97 -8.38 -4.69
N LEU A 33 3.95 -7.06 -4.82
CA LEU A 33 4.76 -6.11 -4.05
C LEU A 33 3.94 -4.84 -3.85
N ILE A 34 3.95 -4.32 -2.62
CA ILE A 34 3.31 -3.05 -2.26
C ILE A 34 4.40 -2.18 -1.65
N GLU A 35 4.66 -1.06 -2.30
CA GLU A 35 5.60 -0.04 -1.83
C GLU A 35 4.86 1.26 -1.60
N VAL A 36 5.18 1.91 -0.50
CA VAL A 36 4.59 3.18 -0.10
C VAL A 36 5.70 4.21 0.08
N LYS A 37 5.40 5.45 -0.28
CA LYS A 37 6.27 6.59 -0.05
C LYS A 37 5.49 7.73 0.55
N LYS A 38 6.15 8.51 1.40
CA LYS A 38 5.58 9.78 1.85
C LYS A 38 5.64 10.79 0.71
N TYR A 39 4.71 11.73 0.70
CA TYR A 39 4.80 12.88 -0.21
C TYR A 39 6.10 13.67 0.00
N SER A 40 6.52 13.83 1.26
CA SER A 40 7.72 14.58 1.65
C SER A 40 9.03 13.79 1.55
N SER A 41 8.99 12.51 1.17
CA SER A 41 10.18 11.65 1.13
C SER A 41 10.34 11.00 -0.24
N TYR A 42 11.59 10.92 -0.71
CA TYR A 42 11.95 10.13 -1.88
C TYR A 42 12.15 8.64 -1.55
N SER A 43 12.08 8.24 -0.27
CA SER A 43 12.22 6.83 0.12
C SER A 43 10.91 6.07 0.01
N GLU A 44 10.98 4.92 -0.66
CA GLU A 44 9.94 3.90 -0.72
C GLU A 44 10.18 2.86 0.37
N ILE A 45 9.11 2.33 0.95
CA ILE A 45 9.14 1.27 1.95
C ILE A 45 8.08 0.22 1.65
N LYS A 46 8.39 -1.04 1.95
CA LYS A 46 7.45 -2.14 1.79
C LYS A 46 6.29 -2.02 2.79
N ALA A 47 5.12 -2.38 2.31
CA ALA A 47 3.92 -2.53 3.11
C ALA A 47 3.24 -3.87 2.79
N THR A 48 2.41 -4.33 3.71
CA THR A 48 1.60 -5.55 3.52
C THR A 48 0.13 -5.20 3.66
N ALA A 49 -0.73 -5.91 2.91
CA ALA A 49 -2.18 -5.80 3.11
C ALA A 49 -2.55 -6.49 4.42
N PHE A 50 -3.04 -5.71 5.39
CA PHE A 50 -3.38 -6.18 6.73
C PHE A 50 -4.86 -6.55 6.87
N ARG A 51 -5.75 -5.71 6.33
CA ARG A 51 -7.20 -5.97 6.24
C ARG A 51 -7.74 -5.53 4.90
N MET A 52 -8.73 -6.24 4.40
CA MET A 52 -9.35 -5.96 3.10
C MET A 52 -10.84 -6.21 3.19
N ASP A 53 -11.61 -5.32 2.57
CA ASP A 53 -13.04 -5.43 2.34
C ASP A 53 -13.31 -5.11 0.86
N PRO A 54 -13.45 -6.14 0.01
CA PRO A 54 -13.74 -5.96 -1.40
C PRO A 54 -15.10 -5.30 -1.67
N GLU A 55 -16.11 -5.56 -0.82
CA GLU A 55 -17.48 -5.05 -1.02
C GLU A 55 -17.54 -3.55 -0.77
N ALA A 56 -16.90 -3.08 0.30
CA ALA A 56 -16.77 -1.65 0.60
C ALA A 56 -15.68 -0.95 -0.24
N ASN A 57 -14.89 -1.71 -1.01
CA ASN A 57 -13.71 -1.24 -1.72
C ASN A 57 -12.66 -0.59 -0.79
N LEU A 58 -12.42 -1.15 0.39
CA LEU A 58 -11.47 -0.63 1.38
C LEU A 58 -10.38 -1.65 1.69
N ALA A 59 -9.16 -1.17 1.92
CA ALA A 59 -8.08 -1.98 2.47
C ALA A 59 -7.18 -1.16 3.37
N LEU A 60 -6.67 -1.81 4.42
CA LEU A 60 -5.64 -1.28 5.31
C LEU A 60 -4.31 -1.95 4.98
N LEU A 61 -3.30 -1.12 4.71
CA LEU A 61 -1.91 -1.53 4.64
C LEU A 61 -1.24 -1.34 5.99
N LEU A 62 -0.26 -2.18 6.30
CA LEU A 62 0.65 -2.02 7.43
C LEU A 62 2.07 -1.80 6.89
N VAL A 63 2.75 -0.77 7.39
CA VAL A 63 4.15 -0.48 7.02
C VAL A 63 5.11 -1.26 7.94
N GLU A 64 6.10 -1.92 7.35
CA GLU A 64 7.03 -2.79 8.09
C GLU A 64 7.88 -2.03 9.12
N LYS A 65 8.25 -0.77 8.83
CA LYS A 65 9.01 0.06 9.74
C LYS A 65 8.10 0.78 10.72
N LYS A 66 8.23 0.40 12.00
CA LYS A 66 7.65 1.16 13.11
C LYS A 66 8.09 2.62 13.02
N ASP A 67 7.15 3.51 13.29
CA ASP A 67 7.36 4.96 13.34
C ASP A 67 7.68 5.61 12.00
N PHE A 68 7.44 4.92 10.89
CA PHE A 68 7.64 5.50 9.57
C PHE A 68 6.86 6.81 9.41
N PHE A 69 5.66 6.94 9.98
CA PHE A 69 4.83 8.14 9.87
C PHE A 69 4.91 9.13 11.04
N LYS A 70 5.70 8.87 12.08
CA LYS A 70 5.90 9.87 13.14
C LYS A 70 6.61 11.10 12.55
N ILE A 71 6.17 12.28 13.00
CA ILE A 71 6.79 13.59 12.72
C ILE A 71 7.91 13.81 13.74
#